data_AF-Q0J537-F1
#
_entry.id   AF-Q0J537-F1
#
_cell.length_a   1.000
_cell.length_b   1.000
_cell.length_c   1.000
_cell.angle_alpha   90.00
_cell.angle_beta   90.00
_cell.angle_gamma   90.00
#
_symmetry.space_group_name_H-M   'P 1'
#
loop_
_entity.id
_entity.type
_entity.pdbx_description
1 polymer ?
#
loop_
_entity_poly.entity_id
_entity_poly.type
_entity_poly.pdbx_seq_one_letter_code
_entity_poly.pdbx_strand_id
1 'polypeptide(L)'
;GGKVDFAKNQDCEVKREVGKVDGLAVREGVEFYSNGDCYEGEFHRARCSGSGVYNFFGKGKYEGDWVDGKYDGHGVESWARGSRYRGQYRQGLRHGHGVYRFYSGDCYAGEWAAGQSHGIGAQTCSDGSSYAGEFKGGVKHGLGCYHFRNGDRYSGEYFADRIHGFGVYSFANGHCYEGSWHEGKKQGLGMYTFRNGDRRSGEWDAGALKNPLPLSDQAVQRAVLAAQRAADNAFHLPRVEEQVNRAVMAANRAATAARVAAIKAVQNRIDGKFCHTEV
;
A
#
# COMPACT_ATOMS: atom_id res chain seq x y z
N GLY A 1 -11.42 1.71 6.35
CA GLY A 1 -10.91 2.53 7.46
C GLY A 1 -11.40 1.91 8.75
N GLY A 2 -10.54 1.79 9.76
CA GLY A 2 -10.78 1.06 11.01
C GLY A 2 -11.45 1.89 12.11
N LYS A 3 -12.50 2.65 11.79
CA LYS A 3 -13.32 3.27 12.84
C LYS A 3 -14.19 2.18 13.46
N VAL A 4 -14.03 1.97 14.76
CA VAL A 4 -14.86 1.09 15.58
C VAL A 4 -15.67 1.95 16.55
N ASP A 5 -16.78 2.48 16.05
CA ASP A 5 -17.83 3.12 16.86
C ASP A 5 -19.03 2.15 16.86
N PHE A 6 -19.02 1.13 17.71
CA PHE A 6 -20.13 0.18 17.83
C PHE A 6 -20.68 0.13 19.26
N ALA A 7 -21.98 -0.14 19.37
CA ALA A 7 -22.65 -0.30 20.65
C ALA A 7 -22.06 -1.48 21.44
N LYS A 8 -21.63 -1.19 22.66
CA LYS A 8 -21.00 -2.12 23.60
C LYS A 8 -22.03 -3.09 24.18
N ASN A 9 -21.64 -4.34 24.41
CA ASN A 9 -22.46 -5.25 25.20
C ASN A 9 -22.17 -4.97 26.69
N GLN A 10 -23.17 -4.50 27.46
CA GLN A 10 -22.98 -4.07 28.86
C GLN A 10 -22.54 -5.22 29.79
N ASP A 11 -22.81 -6.48 29.43
CA ASP A 11 -22.67 -7.63 30.33
C ASP A 11 -21.33 -8.39 30.26
N CYS A 12 -20.29 -7.88 29.59
CA CYS A 12 -19.07 -8.68 29.33
C CYS A 12 -17.73 -7.98 29.57
N GLU A 13 -17.65 -6.99 30.45
CA GLU A 13 -16.37 -6.34 30.78
C GLU A 13 -15.68 -7.00 31.98
N VAL A 14 -14.45 -7.49 31.79
CA VAL A 14 -13.49 -7.67 32.90
C VAL A 14 -12.21 -6.95 32.52
N LYS A 15 -11.86 -5.94 33.32
CA LYS A 15 -10.70 -5.06 33.10
C LYS A 15 -9.89 -5.01 34.39
N ARG A 16 -8.60 -5.34 34.33
CA ARG A 16 -7.69 -5.22 35.48
C ARG A 16 -6.77 -4.02 35.30
N GLU A 17 -6.57 -3.24 36.35
CA GLU A 17 -5.61 -2.12 36.35
C GLU A 17 -4.17 -2.65 36.38
N VAL A 18 -3.37 -2.23 35.41
CA VAL A 18 -1.98 -2.69 35.19
C VAL A 18 -0.97 -1.56 35.45
N GLY A 19 -1.42 -0.31 35.48
CA GLY A 19 -0.57 0.82 35.83
C GLY A 19 -1.31 2.15 35.72
N LYS A 20 -0.57 3.26 35.85
CA LYS A 20 -1.07 4.61 35.64
C LYS A 20 -0.18 5.38 34.66
N VAL A 21 -0.80 6.02 33.68
CA VAL A 21 -0.18 7.01 32.79
C VAL A 21 -0.93 8.32 32.99
N ASP A 22 -0.20 9.40 33.28
CA ASP A 22 -0.76 10.72 33.64
C ASP A 22 -1.82 10.65 34.76
N GLY A 23 -1.55 9.81 35.77
CA GLY A 23 -2.45 9.59 36.91
C GLY A 23 -3.68 8.72 36.64
N LEU A 24 -3.91 8.32 35.38
CA LEU A 24 -5.06 7.54 34.94
C LEU A 24 -4.72 6.06 34.74
N ALA A 25 -5.61 5.18 35.20
CA ALA A 25 -5.47 3.74 35.12
C ALA A 25 -5.37 3.26 33.66
N VAL A 26 -4.27 2.57 33.33
CA VAL A 26 -4.15 1.70 32.17
C VAL A 26 -4.66 0.32 32.58
N ARG A 27 -5.55 -0.26 31.78
CA ARG A 27 -6.17 -1.56 32.07
C ARG A 27 -5.97 -2.53 30.92
N GLU A 28 -5.83 -3.81 31.21
CA GLU A 28 -5.92 -4.88 30.21
C GLU A 28 -7.29 -5.56 30.35
N GLY A 29 -7.96 -5.83 29.24
CA GLY A 29 -9.27 -6.45 29.27
C GLY A 29 -9.81 -6.90 27.92
N VAL A 30 -10.96 -7.57 27.98
CA VAL A 30 -11.69 -8.06 26.81
C VAL A 30 -13.00 -7.29 26.70
N GLU A 31 -13.32 -6.80 25.51
CA GLU A 31 -14.55 -6.08 25.21
C GLU A 31 -15.26 -6.73 24.01
N PHE A 32 -16.53 -7.09 24.20
CA PHE A 32 -17.38 -7.64 23.15
C PHE A 32 -18.35 -6.58 22.66
N TYR A 33 -18.51 -6.51 21.34
CA TYR A 33 -19.44 -5.60 20.70
C TYR A 33 -20.70 -6.34 20.26
N SER A 34 -21.82 -5.63 20.21
CA SER A 34 -23.13 -6.17 19.82
C SER A 34 -23.16 -6.78 18.40
N ASN A 35 -22.22 -6.39 17.53
CA ASN A 35 -22.07 -6.92 16.19
C ASN A 35 -21.30 -8.26 16.12
N GLY A 36 -20.87 -8.79 17.27
CA GLY A 36 -20.08 -10.02 17.38
C GLY A 36 -18.57 -9.79 17.35
N ASP A 37 -18.10 -8.56 17.12
CA ASP A 37 -16.68 -8.25 17.18
C ASP A 37 -16.15 -8.33 18.63
N CYS A 38 -14.84 -8.52 18.77
CA CYS A 38 -14.19 -8.58 20.07
C CYS A 38 -12.83 -7.88 20.04
N TYR A 39 -12.56 -7.06 21.05
CA TYR A 39 -11.26 -6.47 21.33
C TYR A 39 -10.62 -7.11 22.56
N GLU A 40 -9.33 -7.46 22.45
CA GLU A 40 -8.52 -8.04 23.51
C GLU A 40 -7.21 -7.25 23.60
N GLY A 41 -7.01 -6.49 24.67
CA GLY A 41 -5.81 -5.68 24.80
C GLY A 41 -5.88 -4.61 25.88
N GLU A 42 -5.10 -3.56 25.67
CA GLU A 42 -4.93 -2.45 26.61
C GLU A 42 -6.00 -1.35 26.41
N PHE A 43 -6.33 -0.68 27.50
CA PHE A 43 -7.27 0.42 27.55
C PHE A 43 -6.66 1.60 28.27
N HIS A 44 -6.90 2.79 27.73
CA HIS A 44 -6.67 4.07 28.39
C HIS A 44 -7.93 4.92 28.28
N ARG A 45 -8.40 5.50 29.40
CA ARG A 45 -9.66 6.29 29.45
C ARG A 45 -10.86 5.58 28.80
N ALA A 46 -11.02 4.28 29.11
CA ALA A 46 -12.07 3.41 28.58
C ALA A 46 -12.12 3.25 27.04
N ARG A 47 -11.03 3.60 26.34
CA ARG A 47 -10.83 3.39 24.91
C ARG A 47 -9.68 2.42 24.67
N CYS A 48 -9.78 1.63 23.61
CA CYS A 48 -8.70 0.77 23.13
C CYS A 48 -7.45 1.63 22.89
N SER A 49 -6.34 1.24 23.49
CA SER A 49 -5.09 2.00 23.46
C SER A 49 -3.90 1.04 23.55
N GLY A 50 -2.69 1.51 23.28
CA GLY A 50 -1.49 0.67 23.37
C GLY A 50 -1.55 -0.53 22.43
N SER A 51 -1.31 -1.72 22.94
CA SER A 51 -1.30 -2.97 22.17
C SER A 51 -2.61 -3.73 22.28
N GLY A 52 -3.17 -4.20 21.16
CA GLY A 52 -4.36 -5.05 21.20
C GLY A 52 -4.75 -5.73 19.90
N VAL A 53 -5.53 -6.78 20.04
CA VAL A 53 -6.11 -7.57 18.95
C VAL A 53 -7.59 -7.24 18.84
N TYR A 54 -8.04 -6.89 17.64
CA TYR A 54 -9.46 -6.75 17.32
C TYR A 54 -9.85 -7.81 16.30
N ASN A 55 -10.83 -8.63 16.66
CA ASN A 55 -11.40 -9.66 15.81
C ASN A 55 -12.72 -9.13 15.21
N PHE A 56 -12.76 -8.99 13.89
CA PHE A 56 -13.97 -8.64 13.16
C PHE A 56 -14.75 -9.92 12.85
N PHE A 57 -15.96 -10.05 13.39
CA PHE A 57 -16.78 -11.23 13.23
C PHE A 57 -16.94 -11.60 11.76
N GLY A 58 -16.37 -12.75 11.37
CA GLY A 58 -16.38 -13.27 10.00
C GLY A 58 -15.62 -12.46 8.93
N LYS A 59 -14.97 -11.33 9.28
CA LYS A 59 -14.36 -10.42 8.30
C LYS A 59 -12.84 -10.35 8.38
N GLY A 60 -12.24 -10.68 9.51
CA GLY A 60 -10.79 -10.62 9.67
C GLY A 60 -10.37 -10.23 11.07
N LYS A 61 -9.14 -9.72 11.19
CA LYS A 61 -8.62 -9.18 12.45
C LYS A 61 -7.56 -8.11 12.22
N TYR A 62 -7.38 -7.27 13.23
CA TYR A 62 -6.27 -6.34 13.35
C TYR A 62 -5.45 -6.69 14.60
N GLU A 63 -4.13 -6.68 14.46
CA GLU A 63 -3.16 -6.94 15.51
C GLU A 63 -2.10 -5.84 15.49
N GLY A 64 -2.09 -4.94 16.46
CA GLY A 64 -1.12 -3.85 16.47
C GLY A 64 -1.41 -2.75 17.49
N ASP A 65 -0.93 -1.56 17.16
CA ASP A 65 -0.95 -0.37 18.00
C ASP A 65 -2.30 0.37 17.89
N TRP A 66 -2.73 0.95 19.00
CA TRP A 66 -3.98 1.66 19.19
C TRP A 66 -3.75 3.00 19.91
N VAL A 67 -4.42 4.05 19.43
CA VAL A 67 -4.53 5.33 20.13
C VAL A 67 -5.97 5.79 20.04
N ASP A 68 -6.58 6.06 21.21
CA ASP A 68 -7.95 6.58 21.35
C ASP A 68 -9.00 5.81 20.53
N GLY A 69 -8.94 4.48 20.54
CA GLY A 69 -9.91 3.61 19.86
C GLY A 69 -9.66 3.43 18.36
N LYS A 70 -8.52 3.90 17.82
CA LYS A 70 -8.19 3.77 16.40
C LYS A 70 -6.83 3.11 16.22
N TYR A 71 -6.65 2.44 15.07
CA TYR A 71 -5.34 1.99 14.64
C TYR A 71 -4.41 3.20 14.47
N ASP A 72 -3.30 3.24 15.20
CA ASP A 72 -2.33 4.33 15.09
C ASP A 72 -0.96 3.83 15.54
N GLY A 73 0.05 3.94 14.69
CA GLY A 73 1.35 3.27 14.87
C GLY A 73 1.56 2.16 13.83
N HIS A 74 1.91 0.96 14.27
CA HIS A 74 2.17 -0.18 13.39
C HIS A 74 1.18 -1.32 13.65
N GLY A 75 0.85 -2.07 12.61
CA GLY A 75 -0.07 -3.19 12.78
C GLY A 75 -0.16 -4.10 11.57
N VAL A 76 -0.78 -5.25 11.84
CA VAL A 76 -1.10 -6.29 10.86
C VAL A 76 -2.61 -6.41 10.78
N GLU A 77 -3.18 -6.12 9.61
CA GLU A 77 -4.59 -6.38 9.33
C GLU A 77 -4.69 -7.58 8.38
N SER A 78 -5.54 -8.53 8.72
CA SER A 78 -5.80 -9.72 7.90
C SER A 78 -7.30 -9.80 7.63
N TRP A 79 -7.67 -10.08 6.38
CA TRP A 79 -9.07 -10.20 5.97
C TRP A 79 -9.45 -11.68 5.76
N ALA A 80 -10.73 -12.01 5.90
CA ALA A 80 -11.23 -13.39 5.82
C ALA A 80 -10.86 -14.13 4.51
N ARG A 81 -10.72 -13.40 3.39
CA ARG A 81 -10.32 -13.96 2.10
C ARG A 81 -8.79 -14.11 1.93
N GLY A 82 -8.00 -13.87 2.98
CA GLY A 82 -6.55 -14.05 2.96
C GLY A 82 -5.73 -12.84 2.51
N SER A 83 -6.38 -11.73 2.11
CA SER A 83 -5.66 -10.46 1.99
C SER A 83 -5.00 -10.11 3.32
N ARG A 84 -3.87 -9.41 3.27
CA ARG A 84 -3.15 -8.99 4.48
C ARG A 84 -2.36 -7.71 4.25
N TYR A 85 -2.40 -6.82 5.22
CA TYR A 85 -1.60 -5.61 5.27
C TYR A 85 -0.66 -5.66 6.46
N ARG A 86 0.58 -5.20 6.25
CA ARG A 86 1.59 -5.02 7.30
C ARG A 86 2.26 -3.68 7.09
N GLY A 87 2.11 -2.77 8.03
CA GLY A 87 2.70 -1.44 7.90
C GLY A 87 2.19 -0.48 8.95
N GLN A 88 2.23 0.79 8.58
CA GLN A 88 1.89 1.90 9.45
C GLN A 88 0.42 2.34 9.29
N TYR A 89 -0.13 2.83 10.39
CA TYR A 89 -1.44 3.42 10.49
C TYR A 89 -1.33 4.79 11.16
N ARG A 90 -2.24 5.69 10.80
CA ARG A 90 -2.47 6.95 11.49
C ARG A 90 -3.97 7.22 11.50
N GLN A 91 -4.54 7.44 12.68
CA GLN A 91 -5.96 7.75 12.85
C GLN A 91 -6.92 6.76 12.14
N GLY A 92 -6.61 5.47 12.18
CA GLY A 92 -7.42 4.39 11.61
C GLY A 92 -7.26 4.16 10.10
N LEU A 93 -6.32 4.86 9.46
CA LEU A 93 -6.02 4.75 8.03
C LEU A 93 -4.58 4.33 7.80
N ARG A 94 -4.34 3.51 6.77
CA ARG A 94 -2.98 3.15 6.33
C ARG A 94 -2.21 4.42 5.99
N HIS A 95 -0.99 4.52 6.49
CA HIS A 95 -0.14 5.69 6.35
C HIS A 95 1.34 5.27 6.30
N GLY A 96 2.25 6.18 5.98
CA GLY A 96 3.69 5.90 6.00
C GLY A 96 4.06 4.80 5.01
N HIS A 97 4.73 3.75 5.47
CA HIS A 97 5.15 2.63 4.62
C HIS A 97 4.46 1.32 5.01
N GLY A 98 4.20 0.47 4.04
CA GLY A 98 3.64 -0.86 4.30
C GLY A 98 3.49 -1.72 3.05
N VAL A 99 3.16 -2.99 3.29
CA VAL A 99 2.90 -4.00 2.26
C VAL A 99 1.47 -4.49 2.36
N TYR A 100 0.72 -4.38 1.28
CA TYR A 100 -0.57 -5.03 1.10
C TYR A 100 -0.44 -6.20 0.13
N ARG A 101 -0.78 -7.40 0.58
CA ARG A 101 -0.92 -8.59 -0.26
C ARG A 101 -2.41 -8.87 -0.44
N PHE A 102 -2.86 -8.85 -1.68
CA PHE A 102 -4.22 -9.18 -2.05
C PHE A 102 -4.38 -10.70 -2.12
N TYR A 103 -5.58 -11.18 -1.81
CA TYR A 103 -5.91 -12.60 -1.96
C TYR A 103 -5.79 -13.11 -3.40
N SER A 104 -5.86 -12.21 -4.39
CA SER A 104 -5.62 -12.53 -5.81
C SER A 104 -4.17 -12.92 -6.11
N GLY A 105 -3.24 -12.65 -5.20
CA GLY A 105 -1.80 -12.79 -5.41
C GLY A 105 -1.11 -11.47 -5.75
N ASP A 106 -1.87 -10.41 -6.08
CA ASP A 106 -1.29 -9.09 -6.31
C ASP A 106 -0.71 -8.52 -5.01
N CYS A 107 0.30 -7.66 -5.13
CA CYS A 107 0.97 -7.06 -3.99
C CYS A 107 1.30 -5.61 -4.30
N TYR A 108 1.17 -4.75 -3.28
CA TYR A 108 1.73 -3.40 -3.29
C TYR A 108 2.63 -3.22 -2.07
N ALA A 109 3.81 -2.66 -2.29
CA ALA A 109 4.82 -2.37 -1.28
C ALA A 109 5.33 -0.94 -1.51
N GLY A 110 5.07 -0.03 -0.57
CA GLY A 110 5.46 1.36 -0.75
C GLY A 110 4.84 2.29 0.27
N GLU A 111 4.71 3.55 -0.14
CA GLU A 111 4.15 4.62 0.66
C GLU A 111 2.60 4.66 0.64
N TRP A 112 2.03 5.15 1.74
CA TRP A 112 0.60 5.22 1.97
C TRP A 112 0.24 6.58 2.57
N ALA A 113 -0.83 7.18 2.04
CA ALA A 113 -1.43 8.39 2.60
C ALA A 113 -2.95 8.25 2.63
N ALA A 114 -3.56 8.56 3.77
CA ALA A 114 -5.01 8.50 3.97
C ALA A 114 -5.67 7.19 3.48
N GLY A 115 -4.99 6.05 3.67
CA GLY A 115 -5.50 4.74 3.29
C GLY A 115 -5.25 4.34 1.84
N GLN A 116 -4.62 5.17 1.01
CA GLN A 116 -4.35 4.90 -0.41
C GLN A 116 -2.83 4.83 -0.68
N SER A 117 -2.44 4.09 -1.72
CA SER A 117 -1.06 4.14 -2.21
C SER A 117 -0.72 5.56 -2.68
N HIS A 118 0.47 6.01 -2.32
CA HIS A 118 0.95 7.37 -2.56
C HIS A 118 2.47 7.34 -2.68
N GLY A 119 3.10 8.43 -3.12
CA GLY A 119 4.56 8.53 -3.19
C GLY A 119 5.17 7.43 -4.04
N ILE A 120 6.29 6.87 -3.60
CA ILE A 120 6.97 5.80 -4.31
C ILE A 120 6.50 4.41 -3.82
N GLY A 121 6.33 3.49 -4.75
CA GLY A 121 6.06 2.10 -4.43
C GLY A 121 6.30 1.13 -5.58
N ALA A 122 6.16 -0.15 -5.26
CA ALA A 122 6.21 -1.24 -6.21
C ALA A 122 4.91 -2.05 -6.14
N GLN A 123 4.36 -2.36 -7.30
CA GLN A 123 3.22 -3.26 -7.50
C GLN A 123 3.70 -4.50 -8.25
N THR A 124 3.34 -5.69 -7.78
CA THR A 124 3.52 -6.95 -8.51
C THR A 124 2.16 -7.60 -8.70
N CYS A 125 1.87 -8.03 -9.92
CA CYS A 125 0.62 -8.68 -10.28
C CYS A 125 0.81 -10.20 -10.29
N SER A 126 -0.28 -10.92 -10.02
CA SER A 126 -0.36 -12.38 -10.08
C SER A 126 -0.04 -12.98 -11.45
N ASP A 127 -0.17 -12.20 -12.53
CA ASP A 127 0.20 -12.59 -13.90
C ASP A 127 1.70 -12.47 -14.20
N GLY A 128 2.51 -12.02 -13.23
CA GLY A 128 3.94 -11.79 -13.38
C GLY A 128 4.33 -10.37 -13.83
N SER A 129 3.36 -9.51 -14.15
CA SER A 129 3.62 -8.11 -14.45
C SER A 129 4.05 -7.35 -13.19
N SER A 130 4.83 -6.29 -13.33
CA SER A 130 5.25 -5.45 -12.21
C SER A 130 5.37 -3.98 -12.60
N TYR A 131 5.25 -3.11 -11.61
CA TYR A 131 5.43 -1.67 -11.74
C TYR A 131 6.24 -1.16 -10.54
N ALA A 132 7.19 -0.27 -10.79
CA ALA A 132 7.90 0.49 -9.77
C ALA A 132 7.88 1.97 -10.16
N GLY A 133 7.38 2.83 -9.27
CA GLY A 133 7.28 4.24 -9.57
C GLY A 133 6.39 5.01 -8.61
N GLU A 134 5.93 6.15 -9.07
CA GLU A 134 5.13 7.10 -8.33
C GLU A 134 3.61 6.76 -8.35
N PHE A 135 2.96 7.05 -7.24
CA PHE A 135 1.53 6.87 -7.01
C PHE A 135 0.93 8.14 -6.41
N LYS A 136 -0.29 8.46 -6.79
CA LYS A 136 -1.04 9.56 -6.20
C LYS A 136 -2.50 9.19 -6.03
N GLY A 137 -2.91 8.94 -4.79
CA GLY A 137 -4.32 8.70 -4.48
C GLY A 137 -4.82 7.35 -5.01
N GLY A 138 -3.98 6.32 -4.97
CA GLY A 138 -4.35 4.97 -5.39
C GLY A 138 -3.97 4.60 -6.83
N VAL A 139 -3.56 5.55 -7.66
CA VAL A 139 -3.29 5.34 -9.09
C VAL A 139 -1.84 5.67 -9.45
N LYS A 140 -1.28 5.04 -10.50
CA LYS A 140 0.04 5.39 -11.04
C LYS A 140 0.02 6.83 -11.55
N HIS A 141 1.05 7.58 -11.22
CA HIS A 141 1.17 9.00 -11.54
C HIS A 141 2.65 9.37 -11.62
N GLY A 142 3.03 10.46 -12.27
CA GLY A 142 4.44 10.87 -12.32
C GLY A 142 5.29 9.87 -13.11
N LEU A 143 6.48 9.54 -12.63
CA LEU A 143 7.42 8.66 -13.30
C LEU A 143 7.27 7.20 -12.83
N GLY A 144 7.53 6.25 -13.72
CA GLY A 144 7.65 4.85 -13.34
C GLY A 144 8.07 3.91 -14.46
N CYS A 145 8.42 2.70 -14.04
CA CYS A 145 8.83 1.59 -14.88
C CYS A 145 7.84 0.43 -14.75
N TYR A 146 7.34 -0.07 -15.87
CA TYR A 146 6.43 -1.22 -15.92
C TYR A 146 7.07 -2.35 -16.72
N HIS A 147 7.04 -3.54 -16.16
CA HIS A 147 7.39 -4.79 -16.82
C HIS A 147 6.11 -5.60 -17.06
N PHE A 148 5.78 -5.81 -18.33
CA PHE A 148 4.60 -6.57 -18.72
C PHE A 148 4.91 -8.08 -18.73
N ARG A 149 3.90 -8.91 -18.44
CA ARG A 149 4.03 -10.38 -18.49
C ARG A 149 4.54 -10.93 -19.81
N ASN A 150 4.31 -10.23 -20.93
CA ASN A 150 4.75 -10.64 -22.27
C ASN A 150 6.22 -10.30 -22.54
N GLY A 151 6.93 -9.67 -21.60
CA GLY A 151 8.31 -9.22 -21.73
C GLY A 151 8.46 -7.77 -22.19
N ASP A 152 7.37 -7.10 -22.56
CA ASP A 152 7.40 -5.67 -22.89
C ASP A 152 7.79 -4.85 -21.65
N ARG A 153 8.34 -3.67 -21.88
CA ARG A 153 8.74 -2.74 -20.83
C ARG A 153 8.38 -1.33 -21.22
N TYR A 154 7.91 -0.55 -20.25
CA TYR A 154 7.74 0.89 -20.39
C TYR A 154 8.44 1.62 -19.26
N SER A 155 9.11 2.73 -19.57
CA SER A 155 9.71 3.63 -18.60
C SER A 155 9.41 5.07 -19.00
N GLY A 156 8.78 5.83 -18.12
CA GLY A 156 8.40 7.20 -18.41
C GLY A 156 7.25 7.70 -17.54
N GLU A 157 6.47 8.62 -18.09
CA GLU A 157 5.41 9.34 -17.39
C GLU A 157 4.05 8.62 -17.38
N TYR A 158 3.31 8.83 -16.29
CA TYR A 158 1.98 8.31 -16.03
C TYR A 158 1.06 9.41 -15.53
N PHE A 159 -0.19 9.36 -15.98
CA PHE A 159 -1.27 10.17 -15.43
C PHE A 159 -2.51 9.30 -15.23
N ALA A 160 -2.92 9.12 -13.98
CA ALA A 160 -4.12 8.37 -13.59
C ALA A 160 -4.16 6.95 -14.20
N ASP A 161 -3.14 6.15 -13.90
CA ASP A 161 -2.92 4.77 -14.40
C ASP A 161 -2.65 4.62 -15.90
N ARG A 162 -2.64 5.72 -16.67
CA ARG A 162 -2.37 5.68 -18.10
C ARG A 162 -0.96 6.18 -18.39
N ILE A 163 -0.29 5.52 -19.34
CA ILE A 163 0.94 6.04 -19.96
C ILE A 163 0.61 7.40 -20.58
N HIS A 164 1.40 8.41 -20.25
CA HIS A 164 1.19 9.81 -20.65
C HIS A 164 2.55 10.50 -20.81
N GLY A 165 2.60 11.74 -21.30
CA GLY A 165 3.82 12.54 -21.32
C GLY A 165 4.92 11.90 -22.17
N PHE A 166 6.17 11.93 -21.72
CA PHE A 166 7.28 11.31 -22.45
C PHE A 166 7.69 9.95 -21.85
N GLY A 167 8.11 9.03 -22.71
CA GLY A 167 8.63 7.75 -22.25
C GLY A 167 9.07 6.81 -23.35
N VAL A 168 9.77 5.75 -22.94
CA VAL A 168 10.33 4.73 -23.81
C VAL A 168 9.56 3.42 -23.60
N TYR A 169 9.09 2.84 -24.70
CA TYR A 169 8.46 1.51 -24.70
C TYR A 169 9.34 0.54 -25.49
N SER A 170 9.87 -0.46 -24.81
CA SER A 170 10.63 -1.56 -25.40
C SER A 170 9.73 -2.80 -25.52
N PHE A 171 9.49 -3.23 -26.75
CA PHE A 171 8.69 -4.43 -27.02
C PHE A 171 9.58 -5.67 -26.92
N ALA A 172 9.03 -6.78 -26.42
CA ALA A 172 9.71 -8.07 -26.27
C ALA A 172 10.24 -8.62 -27.61
N ASN A 173 9.61 -8.24 -28.72
CA ASN A 173 10.02 -8.62 -30.08
C ASN A 173 11.19 -7.78 -30.63
N GLY A 174 11.77 -6.88 -29.83
CA GLY A 174 12.91 -6.04 -30.19
C GLY A 174 12.54 -4.71 -30.85
N HIS A 175 11.26 -4.38 -30.97
CA HIS A 175 10.85 -3.03 -31.34
C HIS A 175 11.03 -2.05 -30.17
N CYS A 176 11.16 -0.77 -30.49
CA CYS A 176 11.22 0.30 -29.49
C CYS A 176 10.46 1.53 -29.99
N TYR A 177 9.80 2.24 -29.09
CA TYR A 177 9.28 3.58 -29.33
C TYR A 177 9.79 4.55 -28.27
N GLU A 178 10.25 5.71 -28.73
CA GLU A 178 10.78 6.80 -27.91
C GLU A 178 10.08 8.10 -28.32
N GLY A 179 9.27 8.67 -27.43
CA GLY A 179 8.54 9.89 -27.74
C GLY A 179 7.44 10.22 -26.76
N SER A 180 6.47 11.02 -27.20
CA SER A 180 5.31 11.41 -26.40
C SER A 180 4.16 10.41 -26.49
N TRP A 181 3.35 10.42 -25.44
CA TRP A 181 2.22 9.53 -25.22
C TRP A 181 1.02 10.32 -24.70
N HIS A 182 -0.16 9.90 -25.13
CA HIS A 182 -1.42 10.39 -24.58
C HIS A 182 -2.35 9.21 -24.36
N GLU A 183 -2.66 8.94 -23.10
CA GLU A 183 -3.61 7.90 -22.68
C GLU A 183 -3.28 6.50 -23.25
N GLY A 184 -2.01 6.12 -23.20
CA GLY A 184 -1.53 4.82 -23.69
C GLY A 184 -1.29 4.72 -25.19
N LYS A 185 -1.52 5.80 -25.94
CA LYS A 185 -1.26 5.84 -27.39
C LYS A 185 -0.07 6.75 -27.69
N LYS A 186 0.77 6.33 -28.63
CA LYS A 186 1.83 7.20 -29.21
C LYS A 186 1.15 8.46 -29.75
N GLN A 187 1.62 9.62 -29.31
CA GLN A 187 1.04 10.92 -29.63
C GLN A 187 2.17 11.92 -29.85
N GLY A 188 1.97 12.96 -30.65
CA GLY A 188 2.97 14.00 -30.88
C GLY A 188 4.25 13.45 -31.52
N LEU A 189 5.40 14.06 -31.21
CA LEU A 189 6.66 13.68 -31.86
C LEU A 189 7.30 12.45 -31.21
N GLY A 190 7.84 11.57 -32.03
CA GLY A 190 8.58 10.40 -31.56
C GLY A 190 9.22 9.58 -32.67
N MET A 191 10.01 8.60 -32.26
CA MET A 191 10.72 7.69 -33.14
C MET A 191 10.38 6.23 -32.78
N TYR A 192 10.09 5.45 -33.81
CA TYR A 192 9.90 4.01 -33.71
C TYR A 192 11.09 3.31 -34.36
N THR A 193 11.75 2.44 -33.61
CA THR A 193 12.86 1.60 -34.07
C THR A 193 12.38 0.16 -34.20
N PHE A 194 12.47 -0.39 -35.40
CA PHE A 194 12.12 -1.77 -35.67
C PHE A 194 13.26 -2.70 -35.25
N ARG A 195 12.95 -3.99 -35.04
CA ARG A 195 13.93 -5.00 -34.60
C ARG A 195 15.10 -5.18 -35.57
N ASN A 196 14.89 -4.85 -36.85
CA ASN A 196 15.90 -4.91 -37.91
C ASN A 196 16.76 -3.63 -37.97
N GLY A 197 16.52 -2.65 -37.10
CA GLY A 197 17.23 -1.38 -37.08
C GLY A 197 16.60 -0.27 -37.92
N ASP A 198 15.57 -0.57 -38.73
CA ASP A 198 14.85 0.47 -39.47
C ASP A 198 14.18 1.44 -38.50
N ARG A 199 14.10 2.72 -38.87
CA ARG A 199 13.51 3.76 -38.02
C ARG A 199 12.49 4.58 -38.77
N ARG A 200 11.39 4.91 -38.08
CA ARG A 200 10.37 5.86 -38.54
C ARG A 200 10.17 6.93 -37.48
N SER A 201 10.31 8.18 -37.86
CA SER A 201 10.07 9.32 -36.98
C SER A 201 9.03 10.27 -37.56
N GLY A 202 8.48 11.10 -36.69
CA GLY A 202 7.57 12.17 -37.07
C GLY A 202 6.46 12.34 -36.04
N GLU A 203 5.35 12.88 -36.50
CA GLU A 203 4.18 13.17 -35.68
C GLU A 203 3.21 12.00 -35.69
N TRP A 204 2.92 11.49 -34.49
CA TRP A 204 1.99 10.42 -34.20
C TRP A 204 0.69 11.01 -33.67
N ASP A 205 -0.43 10.48 -34.14
CA ASP A 205 -1.75 10.81 -33.61
C ASP A 205 -2.54 9.52 -33.39
N ALA A 206 -2.98 9.33 -32.16
CA ALA A 206 -3.71 8.15 -31.70
C ALA A 206 -3.03 6.82 -32.09
N GLY A 207 -1.70 6.76 -32.04
CA GLY A 207 -0.90 5.57 -32.34
C GLY A 207 -0.44 5.42 -33.80
N ALA A 208 -0.95 6.23 -34.72
CA ALA A 208 -0.59 6.19 -36.14
C ALA A 208 0.36 7.34 -36.52
N LEU A 209 1.38 7.05 -37.34
CA LEU A 209 2.27 8.07 -37.87
C LEU A 209 1.53 8.86 -38.96
N LYS A 210 1.24 10.14 -38.71
CA LYS A 210 0.50 11.02 -39.64
C LYS A 210 1.42 11.85 -40.52
N ASN A 211 2.50 12.38 -39.94
CA ASN A 211 3.45 13.22 -40.64
C ASN A 211 4.87 12.67 -40.44
N PRO A 212 5.39 11.84 -41.36
CA PRO A 212 6.75 11.35 -41.31
C PRO A 212 7.77 12.50 -41.43
N LEU A 213 8.78 12.51 -40.56
CA LEU A 213 9.87 13.49 -40.57
C LEU A 213 11.22 12.77 -40.62
N PRO A 214 12.29 13.40 -41.16
CA PRO A 214 13.63 12.83 -41.14
C PRO A 214 14.12 12.53 -39.71
N LEU A 215 14.94 11.49 -39.55
CA LEU A 215 15.54 11.15 -38.24
C LEU A 215 16.45 12.27 -37.69
N SER A 216 16.93 13.15 -38.57
CA SER A 216 17.74 14.33 -38.25
C SER A 216 16.91 15.55 -37.86
N ASP A 217 15.58 15.47 -37.91
CA ASP A 217 14.71 16.57 -37.53
C ASP A 217 14.93 16.95 -36.06
N GLN A 218 15.18 18.24 -35.81
CA GLN A 218 15.54 18.73 -34.48
C GLN A 218 14.41 18.55 -33.47
N ALA A 219 13.15 18.69 -33.89
CA ALA A 219 12.00 18.56 -32.99
C ALA A 219 11.80 17.08 -32.61
N VAL A 220 11.94 16.17 -33.55
CA VAL A 220 11.97 14.72 -33.28
C VAL A 220 13.08 14.38 -32.29
N GLN A 221 14.31 14.85 -32.51
CA GLN A 221 15.44 14.57 -31.63
C GLN A 221 15.21 15.08 -30.20
N ARG A 222 14.60 16.26 -30.03
CA ARG A 222 14.24 16.79 -28.72
C ARG A 222 13.19 15.93 -28.01
N ALA A 223 12.19 15.45 -28.74
CA ALA A 223 11.16 14.57 -28.18
C ALA A 223 11.73 13.21 -27.73
N VAL A 224 12.63 12.64 -28.53
CA VAL A 224 13.34 11.40 -28.20
C VAL A 224 14.22 11.59 -26.96
N LEU A 225 14.98 12.68 -26.91
CA LEU A 225 15.79 13.01 -25.73
C LEU A 225 14.94 13.23 -24.47
N ALA A 226 13.75 13.84 -24.61
CA ALA A 226 12.81 13.97 -23.50
C ALA A 226 12.30 12.62 -23.01
N ALA A 227 11.95 11.71 -23.93
CA ALA A 227 11.55 10.34 -23.61
C ALA A 227 12.66 9.55 -22.92
N GLN A 228 13.89 9.64 -23.42
CA GLN A 228 15.06 9.00 -22.79
C GLN A 228 15.31 9.55 -21.38
N ARG A 229 15.23 10.87 -21.17
CA ARG A 229 15.35 11.46 -19.83
C ARG A 229 14.23 11.03 -18.89
N ALA A 230 12.98 10.97 -19.36
CA ALA A 230 11.87 10.49 -18.55
C ALA A 230 12.07 9.02 -18.14
N ALA A 231 12.53 8.17 -19.07
CA ALA A 231 12.85 6.77 -18.79
C ALA A 231 14.02 6.62 -17.81
N ASP A 232 15.10 7.40 -17.97
CA ASP A 232 16.26 7.41 -17.09
C ASP A 232 15.89 7.87 -15.67
N ASN A 233 15.16 8.98 -15.55
CA ASN A 233 14.66 9.47 -14.27
C ASN A 233 13.70 8.47 -13.60
N ALA A 234 12.83 7.80 -14.36
CA ALA A 234 11.94 6.75 -13.85
C ALA A 234 12.73 5.55 -13.30
N PHE A 235 13.82 5.16 -13.97
CA PHE A 235 14.71 4.10 -13.51
C PHE A 235 15.48 4.50 -12.24
N HIS A 236 15.85 5.77 -12.12
CA HIS A 236 16.61 6.32 -11.00
C HIS A 236 15.75 6.85 -9.83
N LEU A 237 14.43 6.59 -9.84
CA LEU A 237 13.58 6.93 -8.71
C LEU A 237 14.08 6.32 -7.39
N PRO A 238 13.93 7.01 -6.25
CA PRO A 238 14.36 6.52 -4.95
C PRO A 238 13.74 5.17 -4.60
N ARG A 239 14.54 4.23 -4.08
CA ARG A 239 14.01 2.95 -3.60
C ARG A 239 13.45 3.10 -2.19
N VAL A 240 12.28 2.50 -1.95
CA VAL A 240 11.61 2.49 -0.64
C VAL A 240 11.65 1.12 0.06
N GLU A 241 12.37 0.15 -0.50
CA GLU A 241 12.43 -1.23 0.00
C GLU A 241 12.87 -1.30 1.48
N GLU A 242 13.86 -0.49 1.87
CA GLU A 242 14.37 -0.50 3.23
C GLU A 242 13.32 0.05 4.23
N GLN A 243 12.68 1.16 3.90
CA GLN A 243 11.63 1.79 4.69
C GLN A 243 10.41 0.87 4.82
N VAL A 244 10.02 0.22 3.73
CA VAL A 244 8.97 -0.80 3.72
C VAL A 244 9.35 -1.98 4.61
N ASN A 245 10.57 -2.52 4.49
CA ASN A 245 11.04 -3.64 5.31
C ASN A 245 11.06 -3.27 6.80
N ARG A 246 11.53 -2.07 7.16
CA ARG A 246 11.48 -1.56 8.54
C ARG A 246 10.04 -1.47 9.05
N ALA A 247 9.11 -0.95 8.26
CA ALA A 247 7.71 -0.84 8.63
C ALA A 247 7.05 -2.22 8.80
N VAL A 248 7.36 -3.20 7.95
CA VAL A 248 6.88 -4.57 8.07
C VAL A 248 7.44 -5.25 9.33
N MET A 249 8.73 -5.07 9.63
CA MET A 249 9.33 -5.60 10.87
C MET A 249 8.69 -4.98 12.11
N ALA A 250 8.48 -3.66 12.12
CA ALA A 250 7.80 -2.97 13.21
C ALA A 250 6.34 -3.44 13.36
N ALA A 251 5.59 -3.60 12.26
CA ALA A 251 4.24 -4.15 12.28
C ALA A 251 4.18 -5.58 12.84
N ASN A 252 5.15 -6.44 12.48
CA ASN A 252 5.20 -7.79 13.06
C ASN A 252 5.51 -7.75 14.56
N ARG A 253 6.37 -6.83 15.04
CA ARG A 253 6.62 -6.65 16.48
C ARG A 253 5.38 -6.15 17.21
N ALA A 254 4.69 -5.15 16.67
CA ALA A 254 3.43 -4.63 17.21
C ALA A 254 2.35 -5.72 17.28
N ALA A 255 2.22 -6.55 16.24
CA ALA A 255 1.30 -7.69 16.26
C ALA A 255 1.66 -8.73 17.32
N THR A 256 2.95 -8.98 17.57
CA THR A 256 3.38 -9.87 18.68
C THR A 256 3.03 -9.27 20.04
N ALA A 257 3.30 -7.97 20.26
CA ALA A 257 2.93 -7.28 21.49
C ALA A 257 1.41 -7.29 21.72
N ALA A 258 0.63 -7.03 20.68
CA ALA A 258 -0.83 -7.13 20.69
C ALA A 258 -1.33 -8.50 21.15
N ARG A 259 -0.75 -9.59 20.61
CA ARG A 259 -1.11 -10.95 21.05
C ARG A 259 -0.75 -11.23 22.52
N VAL A 260 0.38 -10.71 22.99
CA VAL A 260 0.76 -10.83 24.41
C VAL A 260 -0.24 -10.07 25.30
N ALA A 261 -0.60 -8.85 24.94
CA ALA A 261 -1.61 -8.06 25.65
C ALA A 261 -2.99 -8.76 25.65
N ALA A 262 -3.40 -9.33 24.52
CA ALA A 262 -4.63 -10.11 24.40
C ALA A 262 -4.64 -11.34 25.32
N ILE A 263 -3.55 -12.10 25.39
CA ILE A 263 -3.42 -13.25 26.30
C ILE A 263 -3.59 -12.81 27.76
N LYS A 264 -2.92 -11.73 28.18
CA LYS A 264 -3.05 -11.22 29.56
C LYS A 264 -4.46 -10.72 29.85
N ALA A 265 -5.09 -10.02 28.91
CA ALA A 265 -6.46 -9.56 29.02
C ALA A 265 -7.44 -10.72 29.25
N VAL A 266 -7.28 -11.82 28.50
CA VAL A 266 -8.09 -13.03 28.67
C VAL A 266 -7.81 -13.69 30.02
N GLN A 267 -6.54 -13.80 30.44
CA GLN A 267 -6.19 -14.35 31.76
C GLN A 267 -6.82 -13.55 32.91
N ASN A 268 -6.74 -12.22 32.86
CA ASN A 268 -7.36 -11.33 33.85
C ASN A 268 -8.88 -11.51 33.93
N ARG A 269 -9.54 -11.82 32.81
CA ARG A 269 -10.98 -12.14 32.77
C ARG A 269 -11.28 -13.47 33.44
N ILE A 270 -10.45 -14.48 33.21
CA ILE A 270 -10.59 -15.80 33.81
C ILE A 270 -10.40 -15.69 35.33
N ASP A 271 -9.32 -15.06 35.77
CA ASP A 271 -9.00 -14.88 37.19
C ASP A 271 -10.10 -14.07 37.90
N GLY A 272 -10.62 -13.01 37.27
CA GLY A 272 -11.72 -12.22 37.83
C GLY A 272 -13.03 -13.01 38.01
N LYS A 273 -13.30 -14.01 37.14
CA LYS A 273 -14.45 -14.91 37.31
C LYS A 273 -14.24 -15.92 38.43
N PHE A 274 -13.01 -16.41 38.63
CA PHE A 274 -12.70 -17.36 39.71
C PHE A 274 -12.60 -16.68 41.08
N CYS A 275 -12.20 -15.41 41.17
CA CYS A 275 -12.17 -14.68 42.44
C CYS A 275 -13.57 -14.43 43.03
N HIS A 276 -14.64 -14.54 42.24
CA HIS A 276 -16.02 -14.31 42.70
C HIS A 276 -16.74 -15.57 43.21
N THR A 277 -16.06 -16.72 43.29
CA THR A 277 -16.57 -17.81 44.13
C THR A 277 -16.22 -17.50 45.59
N GLU A 278 -17.06 -16.69 46.23
CA GLU A 278 -17.12 -16.63 47.69
C GLU A 278 -17.50 -18.02 48.21
N VAL A 279 -16.71 -18.49 49.18
CA VAL A 279 -16.96 -19.66 50.03
C VAL A 279 -17.98 -19.29 51.09
#